data_AF-A0A9P5T6L2-F1
#
_entry.id   AF-A0A9P5T6L2-F1
#
_cell.length_a   1.000
_cell.length_b   1.000
_cell.length_c   1.000
_cell.angle_alpha   90.00
_cell.angle_beta   90.00
_cell.angle_gamma   90.00
#
_symmetry.space_group_name_H-M   'P 1'
#
loop_
_entity.id
_entity.type
_entity.pdbx_description
1 polymer ?
#
loop_
_entity_poly.entity_id
_entity_poly.type
_entity_poly.pdbx_seq_one_letter_code
_entity_poly.pdbx_strand_id
1 'polypeptide(L)'
;DFEGEDLNEISTTAAQIARAHITEQTRTGHAQIVKHYITFHQLRDGSWDPKSVTRNTPQHICEFITKKCGPIEKGYEGKKVSNSISTRAALTFWYHIIRPNESVAEWRIDQETGICHGLLTRSRAVSEFMVGLEKIKARSGEISQSARALTLDNMHCLYDYCMRSTAPPKEQRWGIVRYAAYLFAWLMVLHCEEVLKLTFESIDMIPGECEYFECRLSTRKTAQTGVLHGLRLYANDMDPKICPVQALIMLARLYGDSVELKGPLFLKL
;
A
#
# COMPACT_ATOMS: atom_id res chain seq x y z
N ASP A 1 -20.06 6.76 33.87
CA ASP A 1 -21.15 6.38 32.95
C ASP A 1 -21.09 7.12 31.62
N PHE A 2 -19.96 7.02 30.92
CA PHE A 2 -19.85 7.37 29.51
C PHE A 2 -18.80 6.42 28.96
N GLU A 3 -19.16 5.49 28.08
CA GLU A 3 -18.27 4.74 27.16
C GLU A 3 -19.01 3.50 26.64
N GLY A 4 -19.66 3.62 25.48
CA GLY A 4 -20.28 2.48 24.81
C GLY A 4 -20.91 2.81 23.46
N GLU A 5 -21.55 3.98 23.34
CA GLU A 5 -22.28 4.37 22.12
C GLU A 5 -21.37 4.99 21.04
N ASP A 6 -20.40 5.84 21.41
CA ASP A 6 -19.55 6.57 20.45
C ASP A 6 -18.64 5.68 19.58
N LEU A 7 -18.15 4.56 20.13
CA LEU A 7 -17.28 3.64 19.38
C LEU A 7 -18.02 2.91 18.26
N ASN A 8 -19.32 2.68 18.44
CA ASN A 8 -20.13 1.91 17.51
C ASN A 8 -20.52 2.77 16.29
N GLU A 9 -20.78 4.06 16.51
CA GLU A 9 -21.14 5.02 15.46
C GLU A 9 -19.92 5.36 14.58
N ILE A 10 -18.75 5.57 15.18
CA ILE A 10 -17.48 5.78 14.46
C ILE A 10 -17.08 4.54 13.66
N SER A 11 -17.24 3.34 14.24
CA SER A 11 -16.96 2.07 13.56
C SER A 11 -17.89 1.84 12.36
N THR A 12 -19.18 2.18 12.50
CA THR A 12 -20.18 2.04 11.43
C THR A 12 -19.92 3.03 10.30
N THR A 13 -19.62 4.29 10.63
CA THR A 13 -19.21 5.32 9.66
C THR A 13 -17.92 4.94 8.94
N ALA A 14 -16.91 4.43 9.65
CA ALA A 14 -15.67 3.96 9.06
C ALA A 14 -15.88 2.74 8.13
N ALA A 15 -16.77 1.82 8.49
CA ALA A 15 -17.13 0.68 7.66
C ALA A 15 -17.90 1.11 6.40
N GLN A 16 -18.79 2.10 6.49
CA GLN A 16 -19.50 2.68 5.35
C GLN A 16 -18.55 3.43 4.41
N ILE A 17 -17.62 4.23 4.95
CA ILE A 17 -16.55 4.89 4.20
C ILE A 17 -15.66 3.85 3.52
N ALA A 18 -15.25 2.79 4.21
CA ALA A 18 -14.43 1.72 3.63
C ALA A 18 -15.17 0.97 2.51
N ARG A 19 -16.47 0.68 2.67
CA ARG A 19 -17.30 0.06 1.61
C ARG A 19 -17.43 0.95 0.37
N ALA A 20 -17.53 2.27 0.57
CA ALA A 20 -17.63 3.25 -0.52
C ALA A 20 -16.31 3.45 -1.29
N HIS A 21 -15.15 3.12 -0.69
CA HIS A 21 -13.82 3.40 -1.25
C HIS A 21 -13.05 2.17 -1.73
N ILE A 22 -13.61 0.95 -1.64
CA ILE A 22 -13.01 -0.22 -2.31
C ILE A 22 -13.29 -0.12 -3.80
N THR A 23 -12.24 -0.07 -4.61
CA THR A 23 -12.35 -0.04 -6.07
C THR A 23 -13.02 -1.32 -6.59
N GLU A 24 -13.70 -1.23 -7.73
CA GLU A 24 -14.37 -2.38 -8.35
C GLU A 24 -13.40 -3.53 -8.65
N GLN A 25 -12.15 -3.20 -9.00
CA GLN A 25 -11.08 -4.16 -9.21
C GLN A 25 -10.74 -4.92 -7.91
N THR A 26 -10.58 -4.22 -6.79
CA THR A 26 -10.31 -4.85 -5.49
C THR A 26 -11.49 -5.71 -5.03
N ARG A 27 -12.73 -5.27 -5.27
CA ARG A 27 -13.94 -6.04 -4.97
C ARG A 27 -13.99 -7.35 -5.76
N THR A 28 -13.69 -7.30 -7.05
CA THR A 28 -13.61 -8.48 -7.92
C THR A 28 -12.52 -9.44 -7.44
N GLY A 29 -11.34 -8.92 -7.09
CA GLY A 29 -10.24 -9.72 -6.55
C GLY A 29 -10.61 -10.40 -5.21
N HIS A 30 -11.27 -9.67 -4.30
CA HIS A 30 -11.77 -10.24 -3.04
C HIS A 30 -12.79 -11.35 -3.29
N ALA A 31 -13.75 -11.14 -4.21
CA ALA A 31 -14.76 -12.14 -4.55
C ALA A 31 -14.12 -13.44 -5.09
N GLN A 32 -13.09 -13.32 -5.93
CA GLN A 32 -12.35 -14.49 -6.43
C GLN A 32 -11.64 -15.25 -5.31
N ILE A 33 -10.98 -14.54 -4.38
CA ILE A 33 -10.32 -15.16 -3.22
C ILE A 33 -11.34 -15.90 -2.34
N VAL A 34 -12.47 -15.26 -2.04
CA VAL A 34 -13.54 -15.86 -1.24
C VAL A 34 -14.11 -17.10 -1.92
N LYS A 35 -14.36 -17.04 -3.24
CA LYS A 35 -14.79 -18.21 -4.01
C LYS A 35 -13.81 -19.37 -3.87
N HIS A 36 -12.51 -19.12 -4.03
CA HIS A 36 -11.49 -20.16 -3.87
C HIS A 36 -11.42 -20.72 -2.43
N TYR A 37 -11.60 -19.87 -1.42
CA TYR A 37 -11.67 -20.30 -0.02
C TYR A 37 -12.84 -21.26 0.22
N ILE A 38 -14.02 -20.90 -0.27
CA ILE A 38 -15.24 -21.72 -0.14
C ILE A 38 -15.07 -23.05 -0.86
N THR A 39 -14.64 -23.03 -2.12
CA THR A 39 -14.41 -24.25 -2.90
C THR A 39 -13.37 -25.16 -2.26
N PHE A 40 -12.29 -24.61 -1.70
CA PHE A 40 -11.25 -25.39 -1.04
C PHE A 40 -11.79 -26.22 0.14
N HIS A 41 -12.63 -25.62 0.99
CA HIS A 41 -13.18 -26.32 2.16
C HIS A 41 -14.32 -27.25 1.78
N GLN A 42 -15.19 -26.86 0.84
CA GLN A 42 -16.26 -27.74 0.33
C GLN A 42 -15.73 -29.00 -0.37
N LEU A 43 -14.59 -28.93 -1.04
CA LEU A 43 -13.96 -30.10 -1.66
C LEU A 43 -13.39 -31.08 -0.61
N ARG A 44 -13.05 -30.60 0.58
CA ARG A 44 -12.52 -31.44 1.68
C ARG A 44 -13.63 -31.98 2.56
N ASP A 45 -14.66 -31.19 2.79
CA ASP A 45 -15.84 -31.54 3.55
C ASP A 45 -17.07 -30.95 2.84
N GLY A 46 -17.82 -31.82 2.16
CA GLY A 46 -19.04 -31.42 1.45
C GLY A 46 -20.15 -30.91 2.36
N SER A 47 -20.07 -31.16 3.68
CA SER A 47 -21.00 -30.65 4.68
C SER A 47 -20.58 -29.32 5.30
N TRP A 48 -19.41 -28.81 4.92
CA TRP A 48 -18.88 -27.56 5.45
C TRP A 48 -19.72 -26.36 4.99
N ASP A 49 -20.29 -25.64 5.96
CA ASP A 49 -21.04 -24.41 5.69
C ASP A 49 -20.11 -23.19 5.70
N PRO A 50 -19.94 -22.49 4.56
CA PRO A 50 -19.13 -21.27 4.49
C PRO A 50 -19.64 -20.13 5.38
N LYS A 51 -20.95 -20.07 5.65
CA LYS A 51 -21.54 -18.99 6.46
C LYS A 51 -21.45 -19.26 7.95
N SER A 52 -21.30 -20.52 8.33
CA SER A 52 -21.16 -20.93 9.73
C SER A 52 -19.82 -20.45 10.28
N VAL A 53 -19.89 -19.71 11.38
CA VAL A 53 -18.70 -19.31 12.12
C VAL A 53 -18.62 -20.13 13.41
N THR A 54 -17.54 -20.88 13.53
CA THR A 54 -17.28 -21.78 14.65
C THR A 54 -15.94 -21.46 15.31
N ARG A 55 -15.65 -22.14 16.43
CA ARG A 55 -14.34 -22.12 17.08
C ARG A 55 -13.17 -22.46 16.15
N ASN A 56 -13.42 -23.26 15.11
CA ASN A 56 -12.41 -23.74 14.17
C ASN A 56 -12.21 -22.83 12.95
N THR A 57 -13.09 -21.84 12.76
CA THR A 57 -13.00 -20.94 11.59
C THR A 57 -11.64 -20.23 11.48
N PRO A 58 -11.00 -19.74 12.56
CA PRO A 58 -9.61 -19.25 12.49
C PRO A 58 -8.61 -20.26 11.92
N GLN A 59 -8.71 -21.53 12.32
CA GLN A 59 -7.86 -22.60 11.80
C GLN A 59 -8.12 -22.85 10.31
N HIS A 60 -9.40 -22.85 9.89
CA HIS A 60 -9.75 -22.97 8.47
C HIS A 60 -9.13 -21.85 7.61
N ILE A 61 -9.02 -20.63 8.16
CA ILE A 61 -8.34 -19.51 7.50
C ILE A 61 -6.84 -19.81 7.37
N CYS A 62 -6.18 -20.22 8.46
CA CYS A 62 -4.75 -20.58 8.45
C CYS A 62 -4.45 -21.73 7.49
N GLU A 63 -5.31 -22.75 7.42
CA GLU A 63 -5.19 -23.86 6.48
C GLU A 63 -5.24 -23.41 5.02
N PHE A 64 -6.19 -22.54 4.68
CA PHE A 64 -6.28 -22.03 3.31
C PHE A 64 -5.07 -21.15 2.97
N ILE A 65 -4.62 -20.29 3.89
CA ILE A 65 -3.40 -19.50 3.69
C ILE A 65 -2.19 -20.43 3.53
N THR A 66 -2.12 -21.53 4.28
CA THR A 66 -1.09 -22.56 4.12
C THR A 66 -1.14 -23.19 2.74
N LYS A 67 -2.34 -23.56 2.24
CA LYS A 67 -2.51 -24.10 0.89
C LYS A 67 -1.96 -23.15 -0.18
N LYS A 68 -2.19 -21.85 0.00
CA LYS A 68 -1.73 -20.80 -0.92
C LYS A 68 -0.23 -20.54 -0.80
N CYS A 69 0.27 -20.30 0.41
CA CYS A 69 1.60 -19.73 0.62
C CYS A 69 2.64 -20.74 1.09
N GLY A 70 2.26 -21.98 1.36
CA GLY A 70 3.16 -23.03 1.80
C GLY A 70 4.21 -23.41 0.74
N PRO A 71 5.23 -24.18 1.14
CA PRO A 71 6.28 -24.68 0.25
C PRO A 71 5.74 -25.54 -0.92
N ILE A 72 6.23 -25.29 -2.13
CA ILE A 72 5.80 -26.02 -3.34
C ILE A 72 6.13 -27.51 -3.23
N GLU A 73 7.23 -27.82 -2.56
CA GLU A 73 7.75 -29.18 -2.32
C GLU A 73 6.74 -30.03 -1.51
N LYS A 74 5.84 -29.39 -0.76
CA LYS A 74 4.76 -30.05 -0.02
C LYS A 74 3.41 -30.03 -0.76
N GLY A 75 3.38 -29.69 -2.04
CA GLY A 75 2.15 -29.64 -2.86
C GLY A 75 1.28 -28.39 -2.66
N TYR A 76 1.86 -27.33 -2.09
CA TYR A 76 1.20 -26.03 -1.95
C TYR A 76 1.46 -25.12 -3.16
N GLU A 77 0.73 -24.01 -3.26
CA GLU A 77 0.83 -23.12 -4.43
C GLU A 77 2.05 -22.19 -4.44
N GLY A 78 2.84 -22.14 -3.35
CA GLY A 78 4.08 -21.36 -3.31
C GLY A 78 3.88 -19.83 -3.38
N LYS A 79 2.69 -19.32 -3.11
CA LYS A 79 2.40 -17.87 -3.21
C LYS A 79 3.19 -17.05 -2.19
N LYS A 80 3.39 -15.77 -2.53
CA LYS A 80 4.10 -14.76 -1.72
C LYS A 80 3.29 -14.33 -0.49
N VAL A 81 3.96 -13.74 0.52
CA VAL A 81 3.32 -13.17 1.74
C VAL A 81 2.27 -12.12 1.38
N SER A 82 2.45 -11.35 0.29
CA SER A 82 1.42 -10.42 -0.16
C SER A 82 0.07 -11.10 -0.46
N ASN A 83 0.07 -12.36 -0.91
CA ASN A 83 -1.17 -13.10 -1.14
C ASN A 83 -1.86 -13.49 0.17
N SER A 84 -1.12 -13.80 1.24
CA SER A 84 -1.72 -14.08 2.54
C SER A 84 -2.35 -12.82 3.14
N ILE A 85 -1.72 -11.66 2.95
CA ILE A 85 -2.27 -10.35 3.36
C ILE A 85 -3.58 -10.07 2.61
N SER A 86 -3.58 -10.20 1.28
CA SER A 86 -4.80 -10.03 0.46
C SER A 86 -5.88 -11.05 0.82
N THR A 87 -5.50 -12.29 1.13
CA THR A 87 -6.44 -13.33 1.59
C THR A 87 -7.09 -12.94 2.90
N ARG A 88 -6.31 -12.49 3.88
CA ARG A 88 -6.83 -12.01 5.17
C ARG A 88 -7.78 -10.83 4.98
N ALA A 89 -7.43 -9.87 4.11
CA ALA A 89 -8.29 -8.71 3.83
C ALA A 89 -9.62 -9.12 3.18
N ALA A 90 -9.58 -9.99 2.16
CA ALA A 90 -10.77 -10.50 1.48
C ALA A 90 -11.71 -11.25 2.43
N LEU A 91 -11.16 -12.13 3.28
CA LEU A 91 -11.96 -12.88 4.25
C LEU A 91 -12.52 -11.97 5.35
N THR A 92 -11.78 -10.95 5.78
CA THR A 92 -12.29 -9.94 6.72
C THR A 92 -13.52 -9.24 6.13
N PHE A 93 -13.41 -8.79 4.87
CA PHE A 93 -14.49 -8.14 4.17
C PHE A 93 -15.72 -9.04 4.03
N TRP A 94 -15.52 -10.29 3.65
CA TRP A 94 -16.62 -11.25 3.49
C TRP A 94 -17.30 -11.61 4.80
N TYR A 95 -16.55 -11.90 5.87
CA TYR A 95 -17.13 -12.19 7.18
C TYR A 95 -17.90 -11.01 7.75
N HIS A 96 -17.47 -9.78 7.45
CA HIS A 96 -18.22 -8.58 7.82
C HIS A 96 -19.54 -8.43 7.04
N ILE A 97 -19.62 -8.91 5.79
CA ILE A 97 -20.89 -8.92 5.02
C ILE A 97 -21.87 -9.94 5.61
N ILE A 98 -21.40 -11.15 5.95
CA ILE A 98 -22.28 -12.18 6.49
C ILE A 98 -22.63 -11.96 7.97
N ARG A 99 -21.86 -11.13 8.68
CA ARG A 99 -22.08 -10.76 10.09
C ARG A 99 -21.98 -9.24 10.27
N PRO A 100 -22.99 -8.46 9.80
CA PRO A 100 -22.90 -7.00 9.75
C PRO A 100 -22.83 -6.32 11.11
N ASN A 101 -23.37 -6.95 12.16
CA ASN A 101 -23.44 -6.39 13.51
C ASN A 101 -22.31 -6.88 14.43
N GLU A 102 -21.30 -7.55 13.87
CA GLU A 102 -20.20 -8.09 14.67
C GLU A 102 -19.16 -7.02 14.99
N SER A 103 -18.56 -7.11 16.19
CA SER A 103 -17.51 -6.18 16.61
C SER A 103 -16.26 -6.30 15.71
N VAL A 104 -15.59 -5.17 15.48
CA VAL A 104 -14.27 -5.11 14.81
C VAL A 104 -13.10 -5.47 15.74
N ALA A 105 -13.40 -5.79 17.00
CA ALA A 105 -12.44 -6.18 18.02
C ALA A 105 -11.79 -7.54 17.73
N GLU A 106 -10.81 -7.90 18.55
CA GLU A 106 -10.17 -9.22 18.50
C GLU A 106 -11.21 -10.33 18.66
N TRP A 107 -11.01 -11.40 17.90
CA TRP A 107 -11.83 -12.60 17.98
C TRP A 107 -11.76 -13.23 19.38
N ARG A 108 -12.93 -13.48 19.96
CA ARG A 108 -13.07 -14.16 21.24
C ARG A 108 -14.25 -15.11 21.21
N ILE A 109 -14.19 -16.13 22.05
CA ILE A 109 -15.28 -17.07 22.25
C ILE A 109 -15.75 -16.87 23.67
N ASP A 110 -17.03 -16.55 23.83
CA ASP A 110 -17.68 -16.57 25.13
C ASP A 110 -17.71 -18.02 25.63
N GLN A 111 -17.13 -18.24 26.81
CA GLN A 111 -16.98 -19.57 27.40
C GLN A 111 -18.31 -20.12 27.93
N GLU A 112 -19.26 -19.25 28.29
CA GLU A 112 -20.54 -19.65 28.86
C GLU A 112 -21.55 -19.99 27.76
N THR A 113 -21.63 -19.15 26.73
CA THR A 113 -22.62 -19.31 25.65
C THR A 113 -22.06 -20.06 24.44
N GLY A 114 -20.73 -20.19 24.33
CA GLY A 114 -20.06 -20.68 23.12
C GLY A 114 -20.14 -19.72 21.94
N ILE A 115 -20.74 -18.54 22.12
CA ILE A 115 -20.94 -17.56 21.06
C ILE A 115 -19.60 -16.93 20.71
N CYS A 116 -19.44 -16.78 19.42
CA CYS A 116 -18.25 -16.31 18.77
C CYS A 116 -18.35 -14.81 18.50
N HIS A 117 -17.45 -13.98 19.04
CA HIS A 117 -17.46 -12.53 18.86
C HIS A 117 -16.19 -12.00 18.21
N GLY A 118 -16.28 -10.84 17.55
CA GLY A 118 -15.15 -10.15 16.94
C GLY A 118 -14.77 -10.64 15.54
N LEU A 119 -13.67 -10.13 15.01
CA LEU A 119 -13.18 -10.47 13.68
C LEU A 119 -12.27 -11.71 13.70
N LEU A 120 -12.74 -12.78 13.06
CA LEU A 120 -12.01 -14.04 12.86
C LEU A 120 -10.57 -13.87 12.36
N THR A 121 -10.38 -12.95 11.41
CA THR A 121 -9.08 -12.65 10.79
C THR A 121 -8.12 -11.90 11.71
N ARG A 122 -8.64 -11.34 12.82
CA ARG A 122 -7.87 -10.74 13.91
C ARG A 122 -7.67 -11.69 15.08
N SER A 123 -8.15 -12.94 15.01
CA SER A 123 -7.85 -13.93 16.05
C SER A 123 -6.36 -14.08 16.29
N ARG A 124 -6.00 -14.36 17.54
CA ARG A 124 -4.63 -14.67 17.93
C ARG A 124 -4.00 -15.74 17.05
N ALA A 125 -4.75 -16.82 16.76
CA ALA A 125 -4.30 -17.91 15.90
C ALA A 125 -3.90 -17.43 14.48
N VAL A 126 -4.73 -16.60 13.84
CA VAL A 126 -4.43 -16.07 12.50
C VAL A 126 -3.28 -15.06 12.56
N SER A 127 -3.23 -14.22 13.59
CA SER A 127 -2.17 -13.22 13.76
C SER A 127 -0.80 -13.86 13.99
N GLU A 128 -0.69 -14.82 14.91
CA GLU A 128 0.53 -15.59 15.17
C GLU A 128 0.96 -16.37 13.93
N PHE A 129 0.02 -16.99 13.22
CA PHE A 129 0.30 -17.70 11.97
C PHE A 129 0.88 -16.77 10.90
N MET A 130 0.30 -15.57 10.71
CA MET A 130 0.79 -14.60 9.72
C MET A 130 2.21 -14.14 10.02
N VAL A 131 2.53 -13.84 11.29
CA VAL A 131 3.89 -13.49 11.73
C VAL A 131 4.86 -14.66 11.50
N GLY A 132 4.44 -15.89 11.82
CA GLY A 132 5.23 -17.08 11.56
C GLY A 132 5.52 -17.30 10.08
N LEU A 133 4.50 -17.14 9.23
CA LEU A 133 4.62 -17.23 7.78
C LEU A 133 5.60 -16.20 7.23
N GLU A 134 5.51 -14.94 7.67
CA GLU A 134 6.43 -13.88 7.25
C GLU A 134 7.88 -14.21 7.61
N LYS A 135 8.13 -14.69 8.84
CA LYS A 135 9.47 -15.14 9.27
C LYS A 135 9.98 -16.34 8.47
N ILE A 136 9.11 -17.28 8.12
CA ILE A 136 9.49 -18.45 7.29
C ILE A 136 9.86 -17.99 5.88
N LYS A 137 9.05 -17.12 5.29
CA LYS A 137 9.27 -16.61 3.93
C LYS A 137 10.50 -15.72 3.83
N ALA A 138 10.72 -14.86 4.83
CA ALA A 138 11.96 -14.08 4.94
C ALA A 138 13.20 -14.99 5.01
N ARG A 139 13.14 -16.07 5.80
CA ARG A 139 14.22 -17.08 5.87
C ARG A 139 14.43 -17.83 4.56
N SER A 140 13.40 -18.05 3.76
CA SER A 140 13.53 -18.62 2.41
C SER A 140 14.01 -17.61 1.36
N GLY A 141 14.44 -16.41 1.77
CA GLY A 141 14.93 -15.37 0.86
C GLY A 141 13.83 -14.54 0.19
N GLU A 142 12.57 -14.70 0.61
CA GLU A 142 11.48 -13.82 0.16
C GLU A 142 11.61 -12.48 0.91
N ILE A 143 12.34 -11.55 0.30
CA ILE A 143 12.45 -10.18 0.83
C ILE A 143 11.12 -9.47 0.53
N SER A 144 10.46 -8.95 1.56
CA SER A 144 9.29 -8.07 1.39
C SER A 144 9.73 -6.85 0.58
N GLN A 145 9.41 -6.83 -0.71
CA GLN A 145 9.80 -5.77 -1.66
C GLN A 145 9.18 -4.40 -1.32
N SER A 146 8.41 -4.27 -0.23
CA SER A 146 7.81 -3.01 0.20
C SER A 146 8.72 -2.15 1.09
N ALA A 147 9.87 -2.66 1.52
CA ALA A 147 10.85 -1.88 2.29
C ALA A 147 12.03 -1.43 1.40
N ARG A 148 11.86 -0.27 0.74
CA ARG A 148 12.93 0.62 0.23
C ARG A 148 14.25 -0.05 -0.21
N ALA A 149 14.33 -0.44 -1.48
CA ALA A 149 15.56 -0.96 -2.07
C ALA A 149 16.49 0.12 -2.68
N LEU A 150 16.20 1.42 -2.46
CA LEU A 150 17.05 2.51 -2.94
C LEU A 150 17.74 3.18 -1.74
N THR A 151 19.05 2.96 -1.62
CA THR A 151 19.93 3.65 -0.69
C THR A 151 20.36 5.01 -1.25
N LEU A 152 20.99 5.84 -0.41
CA LEU A 152 21.64 7.07 -0.86
C LEU A 152 22.64 6.80 -1.99
N ASP A 153 23.47 5.77 -1.84
CA ASP A 153 24.45 5.37 -2.87
C ASP A 153 23.77 4.97 -4.18
N ASN A 154 22.60 4.33 -4.12
CA ASN A 154 21.83 4.02 -5.33
C ASN A 154 21.35 5.29 -6.03
N MET A 155 20.92 6.31 -5.27
CA MET A 155 20.50 7.59 -5.83
C MET A 155 21.67 8.36 -6.46
N HIS A 156 22.85 8.34 -5.83
CA HIS A 156 24.07 8.92 -6.39
C HIS A 156 24.49 8.21 -7.68
N CYS A 157 24.51 6.87 -7.69
CA CYS A 157 24.80 6.10 -8.89
C CYS A 157 23.78 6.37 -10.01
N LEU A 158 22.49 6.52 -9.68
CA LEU A 158 21.44 6.86 -10.64
C LEU A 158 21.64 8.26 -11.22
N TYR A 159 21.99 9.24 -10.39
CA TYR A 159 22.33 10.59 -10.84
C TYR A 159 23.51 10.55 -11.82
N ASP A 160 24.61 9.91 -11.41
CA ASP A 160 25.82 9.81 -12.23
C ASP A 160 25.58 9.08 -13.54
N TYR A 161 24.67 8.09 -13.55
CA TYR A 161 24.24 7.41 -14.77
C TYR A 161 23.38 8.30 -15.68
N CYS A 162 22.41 9.04 -15.10
CA CYS A 162 21.48 9.85 -15.88
C CYS A 162 22.09 11.17 -16.39
N MET A 163 23.13 11.66 -15.71
CA MET A 163 23.79 12.94 -16.03
C MET A 163 25.08 12.77 -16.84
N ARG A 164 25.35 11.58 -17.39
CA ARG A 164 26.55 11.35 -18.22
C ARG A 164 26.55 12.25 -19.44
N SER A 165 27.57 13.09 -19.56
CA SER A 165 27.73 14.07 -20.65
C SER A 165 27.90 13.44 -22.04
N THR A 166 28.16 12.14 -22.13
CA THR A 166 28.42 11.44 -23.40
C THR A 166 27.16 10.85 -24.04
N ALA A 167 26.00 10.94 -23.38
CA ALA A 167 24.76 10.38 -23.89
C ALA A 167 24.21 11.24 -25.06
N PRO A 168 23.54 10.62 -26.07
CA PRO A 168 22.82 11.35 -27.09
C PRO A 168 21.80 12.33 -26.48
N PRO A 169 21.49 13.48 -27.11
CA PRO A 169 20.62 14.50 -26.53
C PRO A 169 19.27 13.95 -26.06
N LYS A 170 18.65 13.06 -26.84
CA LYS A 170 17.39 12.41 -26.46
C LYS A 170 17.52 11.59 -25.17
N GLU A 171 18.59 10.83 -25.02
CA GLU A 171 18.85 10.01 -23.84
C GLU A 171 19.15 10.88 -22.61
N GLN A 172 19.88 11.98 -22.80
CA GLN A 172 20.13 12.96 -21.73
C GLN A 172 18.83 13.58 -21.21
N ARG A 173 17.90 13.95 -22.10
CA ARG A 173 16.56 14.46 -21.72
C ARG A 173 15.79 13.44 -20.88
N TRP A 174 15.73 12.18 -21.33
CA TRP A 174 15.09 11.10 -20.58
C TRP A 174 15.81 10.79 -19.26
N GLY A 175 17.13 10.97 -19.22
CA GLY A 175 17.94 10.86 -18.01
C GLY A 175 17.50 11.87 -16.95
N ILE A 176 17.33 13.13 -17.32
CA ILE A 176 16.86 14.20 -16.40
C ILE A 176 15.47 13.87 -15.84
N VAL A 177 14.51 13.54 -16.71
CA VAL A 177 13.13 13.21 -16.30
C VAL A 177 13.11 11.98 -15.39
N ARG A 178 13.86 10.92 -15.76
CA ARG A 178 13.96 9.69 -14.98
C ARG A 178 14.54 9.96 -13.61
N TYR A 179 15.69 10.60 -13.54
CA TYR A 179 16.36 10.92 -12.28
C TYR A 179 15.44 11.75 -11.37
N ALA A 180 14.83 12.81 -11.88
CA ALA A 180 13.93 13.65 -11.10
C ALA A 180 12.75 12.82 -10.53
N ALA A 181 12.08 12.01 -11.36
CA ALA A 181 10.99 11.16 -10.90
C ALA A 181 11.41 10.18 -9.79
N TYR A 182 12.58 9.54 -9.92
CA TYR A 182 13.08 8.65 -8.87
C TYR A 182 13.50 9.41 -7.60
N LEU A 183 14.06 10.62 -7.72
CA LEU A 183 14.41 11.46 -6.58
C LEU A 183 13.16 11.84 -5.78
N PHE A 184 12.11 12.33 -6.44
CA PHE A 184 10.84 12.65 -5.78
C PHE A 184 10.21 11.40 -5.15
N ALA A 185 10.24 10.25 -5.84
CA ALA A 185 9.75 8.98 -5.29
C ALA A 185 10.49 8.60 -4.01
N TRP A 186 11.81 8.76 -4.00
CA TRP A 186 12.67 8.40 -2.89
C TRP A 186 12.51 9.35 -1.68
N LEU A 187 12.58 10.67 -1.91
CA LEU A 187 12.48 11.68 -0.85
C LEU A 187 11.08 11.71 -0.21
N MET A 188 10.03 11.61 -1.03
CA MET A 188 8.63 11.70 -0.56
C MET A 188 8.03 10.34 -0.20
N VAL A 189 8.77 9.24 -0.41
CA VAL A 189 8.34 7.86 -0.14
C VAL A 189 7.07 7.52 -0.92
N LEU A 190 7.09 7.83 -2.21
CA LEU A 190 5.97 7.66 -3.14
C LEU A 190 6.22 6.52 -4.11
N HIS A 191 5.14 5.91 -4.58
CA HIS A 191 5.21 5.05 -5.75
C HIS A 191 5.46 5.90 -7.01
N CYS A 192 6.15 5.33 -8.00
CA CYS A 192 6.42 6.03 -9.26
C CYS A 192 5.12 6.54 -9.93
N GLU A 193 4.03 5.79 -9.85
CA GLU A 193 2.73 6.21 -10.38
C GLU A 193 2.15 7.45 -9.69
N GLU A 194 2.45 7.65 -8.40
CA GLU A 194 2.04 8.85 -7.66
C GLU A 194 2.90 10.04 -8.06
N VAL A 195 4.21 9.83 -8.21
CA VAL A 195 5.13 10.89 -8.67
C VAL A 195 4.81 11.36 -10.07
N LEU A 196 4.50 10.45 -10.99
CA LEU A 196 4.13 10.80 -12.37
C LEU A 196 2.79 11.56 -12.47
N LYS A 197 2.00 11.61 -11.39
CA LYS A 197 0.77 12.41 -11.28
C LYS A 197 0.99 13.77 -10.62
N LEU A 198 2.22 14.10 -10.20
CA LEU A 198 2.54 15.44 -9.74
C LEU A 198 2.28 16.46 -10.85
N THR A 199 1.81 17.63 -10.46
CA THR A 199 1.50 18.74 -11.38
C THR A 199 2.33 19.95 -11.00
N PHE A 200 2.49 20.93 -11.88
CA PHE A 200 3.21 22.16 -11.53
C PHE A 200 2.55 22.89 -10.36
N GLU A 201 1.22 22.86 -10.29
CA GLU A 201 0.44 23.46 -9.20
C GLU A 201 0.61 22.72 -7.86
N SER A 202 1.15 21.50 -7.89
CA SER A 202 1.49 20.76 -6.68
C SER A 202 2.77 21.25 -6.02
N ILE A 203 3.60 22.03 -6.72
CA ILE A 203 4.87 22.56 -6.22
C ILE A 203 4.67 24.02 -5.80
N ASP A 204 4.77 24.28 -4.51
CA ASP A 204 4.62 25.62 -3.95
C ASP A 204 5.98 26.12 -3.42
N MET A 205 6.46 27.20 -4.05
CA MET A 205 7.69 27.89 -3.63
C MET A 205 7.30 28.94 -2.59
N ILE A 206 7.72 28.73 -1.34
CA ILE A 206 7.33 29.60 -0.23
C ILE A 206 8.06 30.96 -0.37
N PRO A 207 7.35 32.10 -0.49
CA PRO A 207 7.99 33.39 -0.65
C PRO A 207 8.94 33.70 0.51
N GLY A 208 10.20 34.03 0.20
CA GLY A 208 11.23 34.34 1.18
C GLY A 208 11.98 33.14 1.76
N GLU A 209 11.57 31.91 1.44
CA GLU A 209 12.32 30.69 1.77
C GLU A 209 12.95 30.08 0.52
N CYS A 210 14.28 30.14 0.42
CA CYS A 210 15.01 29.52 -0.69
C CYS A 210 15.41 28.07 -0.39
N GLU A 211 15.43 27.70 0.89
CA GLU A 211 15.92 26.40 1.35
C GLU A 211 14.86 25.30 1.26
N TYR A 212 13.59 25.67 1.14
CA TYR A 212 12.48 24.72 1.18
C TYR A 212 11.44 25.05 0.11
N PHE A 213 10.78 24.00 -0.37
CA PHE A 213 9.52 24.12 -1.09
C PHE A 213 8.55 23.06 -0.61
N GLU A 214 7.25 23.29 -0.84
CA GLU A 214 6.20 22.37 -0.46
C GLU A 214 5.69 21.62 -1.68
N CYS A 215 5.49 20.31 -1.55
CA CYS A 215 4.86 19.48 -2.58
C CYS A 215 3.54 18.89 -2.06
N ARG A 216 2.44 19.17 -2.76
CA ARG A 216 1.08 18.78 -2.38
C ARG A 216 0.58 17.60 -3.21
N LEU A 217 0.18 16.52 -2.56
CA LEU A 217 -0.34 15.35 -3.27
C LEU A 217 -1.83 15.46 -3.55
N SER A 218 -2.24 15.26 -4.79
CA SER A 218 -3.64 15.32 -5.21
C SER A 218 -4.50 14.16 -4.67
N THR A 219 -3.90 13.01 -4.34
CA THR A 219 -4.64 11.73 -4.25
C THR A 219 -4.39 10.89 -2.98
N ARG A 220 -3.74 11.41 -1.93
CA ARG A 220 -3.38 10.59 -0.77
C ARG A 220 -4.15 10.94 0.50
N LYS A 221 -5.21 10.17 0.81
CA LYS A 221 -5.94 10.09 2.11
C LYS A 221 -6.43 11.42 2.74
N THR A 222 -6.23 12.54 2.08
CA THR A 222 -6.73 13.88 2.39
C THR A 222 -8.25 13.95 2.38
N ALA A 223 -8.91 13.08 1.62
CA ALA A 223 -10.37 12.96 1.62
C ALA A 223 -10.95 12.49 2.97
N GLN A 224 -10.14 11.88 3.86
CA GLN A 224 -10.63 11.40 5.17
C GLN A 224 -10.49 12.43 6.30
N THR A 225 -9.57 13.39 6.19
CA THR A 225 -9.31 14.40 7.24
C THR A 225 -9.61 15.84 6.79
N GLY A 226 -9.79 16.08 5.48
CA GLY A 226 -10.00 17.43 4.94
C GLY A 226 -8.77 18.34 4.95
N VAL A 227 -7.63 17.85 5.45
CA VAL A 227 -6.38 18.63 5.60
C VAL A 227 -5.38 18.20 4.53
N LEU A 228 -5.09 19.09 3.58
CA LEU A 228 -4.01 18.95 2.61
C LEU A 228 -2.66 18.80 3.33
N HIS A 229 -2.10 17.59 3.33
CA HIS A 229 -0.75 17.36 3.82
C HIS A 229 0.24 17.70 2.70
N GLY A 230 0.89 18.86 2.81
CA GLY A 230 2.06 19.18 2.02
C GLY A 230 3.32 18.53 2.60
N LEU A 231 4.20 18.07 1.71
CA LEU A 231 5.50 17.53 2.06
C LEU A 231 6.55 18.60 1.79
N ARG A 232 7.20 19.08 2.85
CA ARG A 232 8.26 20.08 2.76
C ARG A 232 9.58 19.40 2.39
N LEU A 233 10.16 19.79 1.26
CA LEU A 233 11.43 19.28 0.76
C LEU A 233 12.52 20.31 0.96
N TYR A 234 13.63 19.90 1.56
CA TYR A 234 14.83 20.73 1.75
C TYR A 234 15.69 20.70 0.48
N ALA A 235 16.18 21.85 0.04
CA ALA A 235 17.04 21.99 -1.12
C ALA A 235 18.32 21.14 -0.98
N ASN A 236 18.91 21.07 0.21
CA ASN A 236 20.14 20.30 0.47
C ASN A 236 21.27 20.65 -0.51
N ASP A 237 21.66 21.92 -0.54
CA ASP A 237 22.71 22.42 -1.44
C ASP A 237 24.10 21.80 -1.19
N MET A 238 24.27 21.14 -0.05
CA MET A 238 25.49 20.40 0.30
C MET A 238 25.69 19.14 -0.54
N ASP A 239 24.61 18.54 -1.03
CA ASP A 239 24.66 17.37 -1.90
C ASP A 239 23.78 17.58 -3.15
N PRO A 240 24.36 18.12 -4.24
CA PRO A 240 23.62 18.44 -5.44
C PRO A 240 23.02 17.21 -6.14
N LYS A 241 23.52 15.99 -5.84
CA LYS A 241 23.02 14.73 -6.42
C LYS A 241 21.73 14.23 -5.77
N ILE A 242 21.27 14.88 -4.71
CA ILE A 242 19.97 14.60 -4.08
C ILE A 242 19.18 15.88 -3.81
N CYS A 243 19.61 17.01 -4.38
CA CYS A 243 18.96 18.30 -4.25
C CYS A 243 17.67 18.35 -5.08
N PRO A 244 16.48 18.39 -4.46
CA PRO A 244 15.22 18.42 -5.20
C PRO A 244 14.99 19.75 -5.95
N VAL A 245 15.53 20.87 -5.44
CA VAL A 245 15.50 22.17 -6.12
C VAL A 245 16.33 22.11 -7.40
N GLN A 246 17.52 21.52 -7.35
CA GLN A 246 18.35 21.31 -8.54
C GLN A 246 17.64 20.42 -9.56
N ALA A 247 16.91 19.38 -9.12
CA ALA A 247 16.09 18.56 -10.01
C ALA A 247 15.00 19.38 -10.72
N LEU A 248 14.30 20.27 -10.00
CA LEU A 248 13.32 21.18 -10.60
C LEU A 248 13.97 22.15 -11.61
N ILE A 249 15.14 22.71 -11.29
CA ILE A 249 15.88 23.59 -12.20
C ILE A 249 16.27 22.84 -13.48
N MET A 250 16.72 21.58 -13.36
CA MET A 250 17.05 20.75 -14.53
C MET A 250 15.82 20.48 -15.40
N LEU A 251 14.65 20.20 -14.80
CA LEU A 251 13.40 20.04 -15.52
C LEU A 251 12.97 21.35 -16.21
N ALA A 252 13.04 22.48 -15.52
CA ALA A 252 12.70 23.79 -16.09
C ALA A 252 13.57 24.12 -17.31
N ARG A 253 14.90 23.89 -17.22
CA ARG A 253 15.82 24.06 -18.35
C ARG A 253 15.51 23.12 -19.51
N LEU A 254 15.04 21.91 -19.22
CA LEU A 254 14.64 20.94 -20.23
C LEU A 254 13.37 21.38 -20.97
N TYR A 255 12.41 21.97 -20.26
CA TYR A 255 11.14 22.47 -20.84
C TYR A 255 11.34 23.76 -21.62
N GLY A 256 12.24 24.64 -21.17
CA GLY A 256 12.49 25.94 -21.78
C GLY A 256 11.37 26.94 -21.49
N ASP A 257 11.57 28.18 -21.96
CA ASP A 257 10.72 29.32 -21.58
C ASP A 257 9.36 29.36 -22.30
N SER A 258 9.15 28.51 -23.30
CA SER A 258 7.92 28.48 -24.11
C SER A 258 6.80 27.65 -23.50
N VAL A 259 7.06 26.93 -22.40
CA VAL A 259 6.12 26.00 -21.79
C VAL A 259 5.36 26.70 -20.67
N GLU A 260 4.03 26.69 -20.76
CA GLU A 260 3.18 27.10 -19.64
C GLU A 260 3.31 26.05 -18.51
N LEU A 261 3.77 26.48 -17.34
CA LEU A 261 3.99 25.61 -16.17
C LEU A 261 2.65 25.25 -15.49
N LYS A 262 1.79 24.53 -16.21
CA LYS A 262 0.49 24.02 -15.75
C LYS A 262 0.30 22.57 -16.13
N GLY A 263 -0.45 21.84 -15.31
CA GLY A 263 -0.71 20.42 -15.53
C GLY A 263 0.48 19.53 -15.14
N PRO A 264 0.69 18.38 -15.80
CA PRO A 264 1.67 17.39 -15.36
C PRO A 264 3.09 17.94 -15.21
N LEU A 265 3.73 17.71 -14.08
CA LEU A 265 5.10 18.14 -13.80
C LEU A 265 6.10 17.47 -14.76
N PHE A 266 5.85 16.20 -15.10
CA PHE A 266 6.69 15.42 -16.02
C PHE A 266 6.09 15.39 -17.42
N LEU A 267 6.43 16.41 -18.22
CA LEU A 267 5.90 16.57 -19.58
C LEU A 267 6.45 15.51 -20.55
N LYS A 268 5.58 15.06 -21.46
CA LYS A 268 5.99 14.29 -22.65
C LYS A 268 6.42 15.30 -23.72
N LEU A 269 7.73 15.53 -23.83
CA LEU A 269 8.35 16.36 -24.85
C LEU A 269 8.72 15.54 -26.09
#